data_AF-A0A8S0GVL4-F1
#
_entry.id   AF-A0A8S0GVL4-F1
#
_cell.length_a   1.000
_cell.length_b   1.000
_cell.length_c   1.000
_cell.angle_alpha   90.00
_cell.angle_beta   90.00
_cell.angle_gamma   90.00
#
_symmetry.space_group_name_H-M   'P 1'
#
loop_
_entity.id
_entity.type
_entity.pdbx_description
1 polymer ?
#
loop_
_entity_poly.entity_id
_entity_poly.type
_entity_poly.pdbx_seq_one_letter_code
_entity_poly.pdbx_strand_id
1 'polypeptide(L)'
;MSDNLGVSIRMIAGSGFCLESPVPVLSPTLYAELRLQTATSLLIPTEHQQRALYVLEGEAQLDGEPLPVHSLVVLPEGENATLFAESDCHAVLIGGAALDGPRRINWNFVASDPLLIDEARRRWAAGTGRRCREKASASNCHPPATDR
;
A
#
# COMPACT_ATOMS: atom_id res chain seq x y z
N MET A 1 11.54 6.09 -8.45
CA MET A 1 12.43 4.92 -8.36
C MET A 1 13.75 5.44 -7.86
N SER A 2 14.28 4.85 -6.80
CA SER A 2 15.62 5.14 -6.30
C SER A 2 16.43 3.88 -6.43
N ASP A 3 17.60 3.98 -7.07
CA ASP A 3 18.57 2.89 -7.18
C ASP A 3 19.84 3.35 -6.49
N ASN A 4 20.19 2.72 -5.37
CA ASN A 4 21.40 3.05 -4.64
C ASN A 4 22.01 1.78 -4.07
N LEU A 5 23.32 1.57 -4.30
CA LEU A 5 24.11 0.51 -3.66
C LEU A 5 23.49 -0.90 -3.77
N GLY A 6 22.89 -1.25 -4.91
CA GLY A 6 22.26 -2.55 -5.13
C GLY A 6 20.87 -2.73 -4.53
N VAL A 7 20.28 -1.65 -4.00
CA VAL A 7 18.89 -1.61 -3.56
C VAL A 7 18.09 -0.73 -4.51
N SER A 8 17.01 -1.28 -5.05
CA SER A 8 16.02 -0.56 -5.86
C SER A 8 14.70 -0.47 -5.11
N ILE A 9 14.20 0.76 -4.97
CA ILE A 9 12.95 1.07 -4.29
C ILE A 9 12.00 1.73 -5.28
N ARG A 10 10.82 1.13 -5.44
CA ARG A 10 9.75 1.66 -6.28
C ARG A 10 8.49 1.88 -5.45
N MET A 11 8.13 3.15 -5.27
CA MET A 11 6.85 3.53 -4.67
C MET A 11 5.71 3.20 -5.63
N ILE A 12 4.80 2.33 -5.19
CA ILE A 12 3.57 1.98 -5.90
C ILE A 12 2.48 2.97 -5.50
N ALA A 13 2.26 3.20 -4.20
CA ALA A 13 1.28 4.13 -3.69
C ALA A 13 1.74 4.82 -2.39
N GLY A 14 1.33 6.08 -2.22
CA GLY A 14 1.68 6.90 -1.07
C GLY A 14 3.15 7.33 -1.05
N SER A 15 3.75 7.47 0.13
CA SER A 15 5.08 8.08 0.33
C SER A 15 5.95 7.31 1.30
N GLY A 16 7.27 7.41 1.13
CA GLY A 16 8.28 6.78 1.99
C GLY A 16 9.68 6.81 1.35
N PHE A 17 10.74 6.65 2.14
CA PHE A 17 12.14 6.72 1.66
C PHE A 17 12.46 8.02 0.89
N CYS A 18 11.87 9.15 1.33
CA CYS A 18 11.90 10.44 0.62
C CYS A 18 11.37 10.40 -0.83
N LEU A 19 10.59 9.38 -1.18
CA LEU A 19 9.92 9.22 -2.47
C LEU A 19 8.41 9.37 -2.30
N GLU A 20 7.73 9.84 -3.34
CA GLU A 20 6.27 9.98 -3.39
C GLU A 20 5.73 9.38 -4.69
N SER A 21 4.64 8.61 -4.59
CA SER A 21 3.92 8.05 -5.73
C SER A 21 2.88 9.05 -6.26
N PRO A 22 2.67 9.13 -7.58
CA PRO A 22 1.62 9.96 -8.18
C PRO A 22 0.20 9.42 -7.94
N VAL A 23 0.06 8.22 -7.34
CA VAL A 23 -1.25 7.60 -7.08
C VAL A 23 -1.94 8.33 -5.93
N PRO A 24 -3.15 8.88 -6.13
CA PRO A 24 -3.88 9.56 -5.07
C PRO A 24 -4.29 8.56 -3.99
N VAL A 25 -3.88 8.83 -2.76
CA VAL A 25 -4.22 8.03 -1.58
C VAL A 25 -5.11 8.85 -0.64
N LEU A 26 -6.09 8.20 -0.02
CA LEU A 26 -7.02 8.85 0.91
C LEU A 26 -6.51 8.89 2.36
N SER A 27 -5.41 8.20 2.64
CA SER A 27 -4.75 8.10 3.94
C SER A 27 -3.24 7.97 3.77
N PRO A 28 -2.43 8.31 4.79
CA PRO A 28 -0.99 8.03 4.79
C PRO A 28 -0.77 6.55 4.53
N THR A 29 -0.19 6.23 3.38
CA THR A 29 0.00 4.87 2.88
C THR A 29 1.44 4.73 2.47
N LEU A 30 2.02 3.57 2.77
CA LEU A 30 3.31 3.13 2.30
C LEU A 30 3.07 1.86 1.49
N TYR A 31 3.31 1.92 0.19
CA TYR A 31 3.31 0.73 -0.62
C TYR A 31 4.48 0.78 -1.59
N ALA A 32 5.52 0.01 -1.30
CA ALA A 32 6.78 0.01 -2.02
C ALA A 32 7.19 -1.41 -2.43
N GLU A 33 7.61 -1.55 -3.68
CA GLU A 33 8.36 -2.71 -4.18
C GLU A 33 9.84 -2.49 -3.85
N LEU A 34 10.45 -3.51 -3.26
CA LEU A 34 11.85 -3.54 -2.85
C LEU A 34 12.57 -4.65 -3.63
N ARG A 35 13.64 -4.30 -4.33
CA ARG A 35 14.56 -5.28 -4.92
C ARG A 35 15.95 -5.04 -4.36
N LEU A 36 16.49 -6.07 -3.74
CA LEU A 36 17.80 -6.03 -3.10
C LEU A 36 18.72 -7.00 -3.81
N GLN A 37 19.93 -6.58 -4.12
CA GLN A 37 20.98 -7.46 -4.60
C GLN A 37 21.58 -8.25 -3.43
N THR A 38 22.20 -9.37 -3.76
CA THR A 38 22.98 -10.20 -2.82
C THR A 38 23.92 -9.36 -1.94
N ALA A 39 23.94 -9.64 -0.64
CA ALA A 39 24.76 -8.99 0.38
C ALA A 39 24.51 -7.47 0.54
N THR A 40 23.28 -7.01 0.27
CA THR A 40 22.87 -5.61 0.53
C THR A 40 21.98 -5.50 1.75
N SER A 41 21.99 -4.33 2.38
CA SER A 41 21.12 -4.00 3.51
C SER A 41 20.29 -2.76 3.23
N LEU A 42 19.05 -2.78 3.70
CA LEU A 42 18.11 -1.67 3.63
C LEU A 42 17.57 -1.39 5.03
N LEU A 43 17.78 -0.16 5.50
CA LEU A 43 17.15 0.34 6.71
C LEU A 43 15.70 0.74 6.41
N ILE A 44 14.75 0.16 7.12
CA ILE A 44 13.33 0.51 7.04
C ILE A 44 13.03 1.54 8.15
N PRO A 45 12.77 2.82 7.80
CA PRO A 45 12.63 3.89 8.78
C PRO A 45 11.27 3.87 9.49
N THR A 46 11.19 4.58 10.61
CA THR A 46 10.01 4.64 11.47
C THR A 46 8.88 5.57 10.99
N GLU A 47 8.92 6.05 9.74
CA GLU A 47 8.04 7.10 9.19
C GLU A 47 6.54 6.77 9.28
N HIS A 48 6.18 5.50 9.10
CA HIS A 48 4.79 5.03 9.16
C HIS A 48 4.54 4.24 10.42
N GLN A 49 3.40 4.43 11.07
CA GLN A 49 3.12 3.75 12.35
C GLN A 49 3.02 2.23 12.16
N GLN A 50 2.20 1.79 11.22
CA GLN A 50 2.02 0.37 10.91
C GLN A 50 2.85 0.02 9.68
N ARG A 51 3.65 -1.04 9.77
CA ARG A 51 4.44 -1.56 8.66
C ARG A 51 4.42 -3.08 8.67
N ALA A 52 4.44 -3.68 7.49
CA ALA A 52 4.61 -5.09 7.26
C ALA A 52 5.45 -5.33 6.00
N LEU A 53 6.34 -6.30 6.08
CA LEU A 53 7.19 -6.73 4.98
C LEU A 53 6.68 -8.07 4.44
N TYR A 54 6.54 -8.16 3.12
CA TYR A 54 6.16 -9.39 2.43
C TYR A 54 7.29 -9.83 1.50
N VAL A 55 7.84 -11.02 1.71
CA VAL A 55 8.90 -11.56 0.85
C VAL A 55 8.27 -12.34 -0.30
N LEU A 56 8.52 -11.89 -1.53
CA LEU A 56 8.04 -12.57 -2.74
C LEU A 56 8.99 -13.68 -3.15
N GLU A 57 10.29 -13.38 -3.22
CA GLU A 57 11.33 -14.28 -3.72
C GLU A 57 12.69 -13.94 -3.11
N GLY A 58 13.61 -14.92 -3.08
CA GLY A 58 14.97 -14.76 -2.57
C GLY A 58 15.11 -15.03 -1.07
N GLU A 59 16.33 -14.91 -0.57
CA GLU A 59 16.67 -15.13 0.84
C GLU A 59 17.00 -13.78 1.50
N ALA A 60 16.31 -13.49 2.60
CA ALA A 60 16.52 -12.27 3.35
C ALA A 60 16.41 -12.53 4.85
N GLN A 61 17.05 -11.66 5.62
CA GLN A 61 16.96 -11.62 7.07
C GLN A 61 16.42 -10.27 7.52
N LEU A 62 15.62 -10.26 8.58
CA LEU A 62 15.16 -9.06 9.26
C LEU A 62 15.82 -9.00 10.63
N ASP A 63 16.63 -7.98 10.87
CA ASP A 63 17.35 -7.79 12.15
C ASP A 63 18.15 -9.04 12.59
N GLY A 64 18.65 -9.81 11.62
CA GLY A 64 19.41 -11.04 11.82
C GLY A 64 18.58 -12.34 11.86
N GLU A 65 17.25 -12.25 11.81
CA GLU A 65 16.36 -13.42 11.76
C GLU A 65 15.97 -13.76 10.32
N PRO A 66 16.07 -15.03 9.87
CA PRO A 66 15.73 -15.41 8.51
C PRO A 66 14.24 -15.24 8.22
N LEU A 67 13.92 -14.60 7.10
CA LEU A 67 12.57 -14.41 6.60
C LEU A 67 12.21 -15.52 5.59
N PRO A 68 11.15 -16.30 5.84
CA PRO A 68 10.67 -17.26 4.86
C PRO A 68 10.01 -16.57 3.66
N VAL A 69 10.21 -17.11 2.46
CA VAL A 69 9.54 -16.67 1.24
C VAL A 69 8.02 -16.86 1.37
N HIS A 70 7.24 -15.97 0.78
CA HIS A 70 5.77 -15.91 0.87
C HIS A 70 5.22 -15.65 2.27
N SER A 71 6.03 -15.10 3.17
CA SER A 71 5.59 -14.71 4.51
C SER A 71 5.33 -13.20 4.62
N LEU A 72 4.36 -12.85 5.46
CA LEU A 72 4.08 -11.47 5.86
C LEU A 72 4.55 -11.28 7.30
N VAL A 73 5.53 -10.42 7.50
CA VAL A 73 6.06 -10.08 8.82
C VAL A 73 5.62 -8.67 9.19
N VAL A 74 4.97 -8.52 10.33
CA VAL A 74 4.55 -7.22 10.87
C VAL A 74 5.71 -6.65 11.68
N LEU A 75 6.09 -5.42 11.39
CA LEU A 75 7.16 -4.73 12.10
C LEU A 75 6.59 -4.02 13.34
N PRO A 76 7.30 -4.02 14.48
CA PRO A 76 6.90 -3.27 15.65
C PRO A 76 6.86 -1.76 15.38
N GLU A 77 5.88 -1.09 15.99
CA GLU A 77 5.71 0.36 15.86
C GLU A 77 6.88 1.09 16.54
N GLY A 78 7.39 2.16 15.93
CA GLY A 78 8.45 3.00 16.53
C GLY A 78 9.87 2.43 16.48
N GLU A 79 10.07 1.20 16.00
CA GLU A 79 11.39 0.58 15.84
C GLU A 79 11.84 0.54 14.37
N ASN A 80 13.11 0.89 14.13
CA ASN A 80 13.70 0.71 12.80
C ASN A 80 13.98 -0.78 12.60
N ALA A 81 13.75 -1.29 11.40
CA ALA A 81 14.08 -2.66 11.05
C ALA A 81 15.12 -2.68 9.93
N THR A 82 16.07 -3.60 9.99
CA THR A 82 17.10 -3.76 8.97
C THR A 82 16.82 -5.00 8.15
N LEU A 83 16.49 -4.81 6.88
CA LEU A 83 16.36 -5.89 5.92
C LEU A 83 17.72 -6.16 5.28
N PHE A 84 18.23 -7.38 5.43
CA PHE A 84 19.45 -7.85 4.79
C PHE A 84 19.11 -8.91 3.75
N ALA A 85 19.67 -8.81 2.56
CA ALA A 85 19.47 -9.77 1.48
C ALA A 85 20.67 -10.72 1.39
N GLU A 86 20.47 -11.99 1.69
CA GLU A 86 21.50 -13.03 1.55
C GLU A 86 21.71 -13.43 0.08
N SER A 87 20.66 -13.32 -0.72
CA SER A 87 20.67 -13.47 -2.17
C SER A 87 19.82 -12.37 -2.81
N ASP A 88 19.73 -12.35 -4.14
CA ASP A 88 18.85 -11.41 -4.84
C ASP A 88 17.40 -11.59 -4.36
N CYS A 89 16.88 -10.57 -3.68
CA CYS A 89 15.63 -10.61 -2.95
C CYS A 89 14.62 -9.64 -3.54
N HIS A 90 13.38 -10.11 -3.64
CA HIS A 90 12.23 -9.32 -4.04
C HIS A 90 11.22 -9.31 -2.89
N ALA A 91 10.95 -8.13 -2.35
CA ALA A 91 10.03 -7.94 -1.25
C ALA A 91 9.11 -6.74 -1.50
N VAL A 92 8.04 -6.68 -0.72
CA VAL A 92 7.07 -5.59 -0.76
C VAL A 92 6.89 -5.07 0.66
N LEU A 93 7.07 -3.77 0.83
CA LEU A 93 6.82 -3.07 2.08
C LEU A 93 5.44 -2.41 2.01
N ILE A 94 4.61 -2.75 2.99
CA ILE A 94 3.24 -2.25 3.13
C ILE A 94 3.17 -1.53 4.46
N GLY A 95 2.55 -0.37 4.52
CA GLY A 95 2.34 0.35 5.76
C GLY A 95 1.37 1.51 5.63
N GLY A 96 1.17 2.20 6.73
CA GLY A 96 0.32 3.39 6.76
C GLY A 96 -0.04 3.83 8.17
N ALA A 97 -0.97 4.77 8.22
CA ALA A 97 -1.58 5.23 9.47
C ALA A 97 -2.48 4.13 10.07
N ALA A 98 -2.49 4.04 11.40
CA ALA A 98 -3.48 3.23 12.11
C ALA A 98 -4.90 3.68 11.73
N LEU A 99 -5.81 2.71 11.63
CA LEU A 99 -7.20 3.01 11.34
C LEU A 99 -7.88 3.68 12.54
N ASP A 100 -8.68 4.73 12.28
CA ASP A 100 -9.42 5.51 13.30
C ASP A 100 -10.50 4.72 14.07
N GLY A 101 -10.63 3.40 13.84
CA GLY A 101 -11.62 2.58 14.53
C GLY A 101 -11.78 1.16 13.96
N PRO A 102 -12.61 0.33 14.61
CA PRO A 102 -12.85 -1.04 14.20
C PRO A 102 -13.54 -1.08 12.82
N ARG A 103 -12.98 -1.86 11.90
CA ARG A 103 -13.63 -2.15 10.61
C ARG A 103 -14.22 -3.54 10.62
N ARG A 104 -15.43 -3.67 10.08
CA ARG A 104 -16.10 -4.95 9.86
C ARG A 104 -15.94 -5.32 8.40
N ILE A 105 -15.46 -6.53 8.14
CA ILE A 105 -15.28 -7.08 6.80
C ILE A 105 -16.30 -8.19 6.62
N ASN A 106 -17.13 -8.08 5.58
CA ASN A 106 -18.07 -9.11 5.17
C ASN A 106 -17.95 -9.31 3.66
N TRP A 107 -17.19 -10.34 3.26
CA TRP A 107 -16.81 -10.57 1.86
C TRP A 107 -16.24 -9.28 1.23
N ASN A 108 -16.89 -8.73 0.20
CA ASN A 108 -16.44 -7.54 -0.52
C ASN A 108 -16.86 -6.22 0.15
N PHE A 109 -17.54 -6.27 1.30
CA PHE A 109 -18.03 -5.09 2.00
C PHE A 109 -17.20 -4.81 3.25
N VAL A 110 -16.64 -3.60 3.32
CA VAL A 110 -15.89 -3.11 4.48
C VAL A 110 -16.56 -1.83 4.97
N ALA A 111 -17.06 -1.83 6.20
CA ALA A 111 -17.64 -0.65 6.82
C ALA A 111 -17.42 -0.67 8.33
N SER A 112 -17.47 0.50 8.96
CA SER A 112 -17.42 0.62 10.42
C SER A 112 -18.79 0.30 11.06
N ASP A 113 -19.89 0.56 10.34
CA ASP A 113 -21.27 0.32 10.78
C ASP A 113 -21.82 -1.01 10.20
N PRO A 114 -22.27 -1.96 11.04
CA PRO A 114 -22.90 -3.20 10.58
C PRO A 114 -24.17 -2.98 9.76
N LEU A 115 -24.95 -1.91 10.01
CA LEU A 115 -26.17 -1.61 9.25
C LEU A 115 -25.85 -1.31 7.78
N LEU A 116 -24.72 -0.65 7.51
CA LEU A 116 -24.26 -0.38 6.14
C LEU A 116 -23.88 -1.66 5.40
N ILE A 117 -23.33 -2.66 6.09
CA ILE A 117 -23.00 -3.97 5.50
C ILE A 117 -24.27 -4.73 5.15
N ASP A 118 -25.27 -4.74 6.04
CA ASP A 118 -26.54 -5.42 5.80
C ASP A 118 -27.33 -4.74 4.68
N GLU A 119 -27.34 -3.40 4.63
CA GLU A 119 -27.95 -2.66 3.52
C GLU A 119 -27.25 -2.98 2.19
N ALA A 120 -25.90 -2.96 2.17
CA ALA A 120 -25.13 -3.28 0.98
C ALA A 120 -25.39 -4.71 0.48
N ARG A 121 -25.51 -5.68 1.41
CA ARG A 121 -25.88 -7.06 1.08
C ARG A 121 -27.27 -7.16 0.47
N ARG A 122 -28.27 -6.50 1.07
CA ARG A 122 -29.65 -6.47 0.53
C ARG A 122 -29.68 -5.87 -0.87
N ARG A 123 -28.94 -4.78 -1.10
CA ARG A 123 -28.84 -4.12 -2.41
C ARG A 123 -28.13 -4.99 -3.45
N TRP A 124 -27.12 -5.74 -3.03
CA TRP A 124 -26.43 -6.70 -3.90
C TRP A 124 -27.35 -7.85 -4.32
N ALA A 125 -28.06 -8.46 -3.36
CA ALA A 125 -29.03 -9.54 -3.63
C ALA A 125 -30.19 -9.08 -4.53
N ALA A 126 -30.65 -7.83 -4.38
CA ALA A 126 -31.68 -7.24 -5.23
C ALA A 126 -31.16 -6.76 -6.61
N GLY A 127 -29.86 -6.93 -6.91
CA GLY A 127 -29.25 -6.48 -8.18
C GLY A 127 -29.23 -4.95 -8.35
N THR A 128 -29.52 -4.18 -7.30
CA THR A 128 -29.63 -2.71 -7.32
C THR A 128 -28.37 -2.02 -6.78
N GLY A 129 -27.28 -2.78 -6.60
CA GLY A 129 -25.97 -2.22 -6.31
C GLY A 129 -25.57 -1.22 -7.40
N ARG A 130 -25.00 -0.07 -7.01
CA ARG A 130 -24.39 0.83 -7.99
C ARG A 130 -23.23 0.08 -8.64
N ARG A 131 -23.45 -0.52 -9.81
CA ARG A 131 -22.34 -0.82 -10.73
C ARG A 131 -21.64 0.50 -11.00
N CYS A 132 -20.31 0.48 -11.02
CA CYS A 132 -19.53 1.59 -11.55
C CYS A 132 -20.07 1.89 -12.94
N ARG A 133 -20.92 2.91 -13.05
CA ARG A 133 -21.29 3.48 -14.33
C ARG A 133 -20.02 4.18 -14.78
N GLU A 134 -19.51 3.67 -15.89
CA GLU A 134 -18.45 4.25 -16.70
C GLU A 134 -18.49 5.78 -16.62
N LYS A 135 -17.34 6.39 -16.31
CA LYS A 135 -17.20 7.84 -16.18
C LYS A 135 -17.83 8.51 -17.40
N ALA A 136 -18.93 9.22 -17.20
CA ALA A 136 -19.47 10.11 -18.20
C ALA A 136 -18.41 11.21 -18.46
N SER A 137 -17.77 11.10 -19.63
CA SER A 137 -17.27 12.18 -20.48
C SER A 137 -16.63 13.38 -19.78
N ALA A 138 -15.30 13.45 -19.85
CA ALA A 138 -14.62 14.74 -19.96
C ALA A 138 -15.08 15.42 -21.26
N SER A 139 -15.82 16.52 -21.15
CA SER A 139 -15.94 17.49 -22.24
C SER A 139 -16.29 18.87 -21.70
N ASN A 140 -15.34 19.79 -21.86
CA ASN A 140 -15.47 21.25 -21.87
C ASN A 140 -16.04 21.99 -20.64
N CYS A 141 -15.13 22.38 -19.74
CA CYS A 141 -15.21 23.71 -19.13
C CYS A 141 -14.53 24.73 -20.08
N HIS A 142 -15.33 25.50 -20.80
CA HIS A 142 -14.93 26.80 -21.33
C HIS A 142 -16.15 27.73 -21.22
N PRO A 143 -16.08 28.88 -20.53
CA PRO A 143 -17.12 29.88 -20.62
C PRO A 143 -17.06 30.55 -22.01
N PRO A 144 -18.20 30.93 -22.60
CA PRO A 144 -18.20 31.62 -23.89
C PRO A 144 -17.56 33.01 -23.74
N ALA A 145 -16.62 33.32 -24.63
CA ALA A 145 -16.13 34.67 -24.85
C ALA A 145 -17.31 35.54 -25.35
N THR A 146 -17.65 36.57 -24.58
CA THR A 146 -18.61 37.59 -25.01
C THR A 146 -17.90 38.56 -25.94
N ASP A 147 -18.33 38.56 -27.20
CA ASP A 147 -18.03 39.55 -28.22
C ASP A 147 -18.65 40.91 -27.86
N ARG A 148 -17.83 41.96 -27.84
CA ARG A 148 -18.22 43.37 -28.01
C ARG A 148 -17.01 44.26 -28.27
#